data_AF-A0A7X0D1R3-F1
#
_entry.id   AF-A0A7X0D1R3-F1
#
_cell.length_a   1.000
_cell.length_b   1.000
_cell.length_c   1.000
_cell.angle_alpha   90.00
_cell.angle_beta   90.00
_cell.angle_gamma   90.00
#
_symmetry.space_group_name_H-M   'P 1'
#
loop_
_entity.id
_entity.type
_entity.pdbx_description
1 polymer ?
#
loop_
_entity_poly.entity_id
_entity_poly.type
_entity_poly.pdbx_seq_one_letter_code
_entity_poly.pdbx_strand_id
1 'polypeptide(L)' 'MTTLSKKQPSRASVDILSAINRYRHQRRLGRAWSVGDKRIAASTVAGLERDAYVREIAFKGSPYLVLTDEGKRLVGARAE' A
#
# COMPACT_ATOMS: atom_id res chain seq x y z
N MET A 1 25.44 6.66 -7.46
CA MET A 1 24.62 5.43 -7.52
C MET A 1 24.01 5.21 -6.14
N THR A 2 22.76 5.63 -5.91
CA THR A 2 22.10 5.37 -4.62
C THR A 2 21.67 3.91 -4.59
N THR A 3 22.30 3.14 -3.72
CA THR A 3 21.93 1.77 -3.41
C THR A 3 20.45 1.74 -3.02
N LEU A 4 19.61 1.11 -3.84
CA LEU A 4 18.27 0.68 -3.44
C LEU A 4 18.49 -0.43 -2.42
N SER A 5 18.87 -0.04 -1.20
CA SER A 5 18.81 -0.92 -0.04
C SER A 5 17.34 -1.26 0.07
N LYS A 6 16.95 -2.45 -0.43
CA LYS A 6 15.59 -2.99 -0.39
C LYS A 6 15.24 -3.12 1.09
N LYS A 7 14.81 -2.01 1.68
CA LYS A 7 14.60 -1.86 3.12
C LYS A 7 13.45 -2.79 3.41
N GLN A 8 13.70 -3.84 4.19
CA GLN A 8 12.64 -4.78 4.55
C GLN A 8 11.43 -3.97 5.00
N PRO A 9 10.26 -4.19 4.38
CA PRO A 9 9.07 -3.43 4.69
C PRO A 9 8.81 -3.59 6.18
N SER A 10 8.66 -2.46 6.87
CA SER A 10 8.40 -2.47 8.31
C SER A 10 7.11 -3.24 8.60
N ARG A 11 6.94 -3.79 9.81
CA ARG A 11 5.68 -4.48 10.19
C ARG A 11 4.44 -3.63 9.89
N ALA A 12 4.53 -2.31 10.10
CA ALA A 12 3.48 -1.35 9.75
C ALA A 12 3.18 -1.32 8.25
N SER A 13 4.21 -1.33 7.39
CA SER A 13 4.05 -1.39 5.92
C SER A 13 3.32 -2.66 5.49
N VAL A 14 3.73 -3.83 6.01
CA VAL A 14 3.08 -5.11 5.68
C VAL A 14 1.62 -5.15 6.14
N ASP A 15 1.33 -4.61 7.32
CA ASP A 15 -0.03 -4.51 7.86
C ASP A 15 -0.91 -3.55 7.02
N ILE A 16 -0.35 -2.46 6.50
CA ILE A 16 -1.01 -1.57 5.54
C ILE A 16 -1.28 -2.29 4.22
N LEU A 17 -0.28 -2.98 3.66
CA LEU A 17 -0.42 -3.75 2.43
C LEU A 17 -1.50 -4.84 2.58
N SER A 18 -1.53 -5.52 3.73
CA SER A 18 -2.55 -6.51 4.05
C SER A 18 -3.95 -5.88 4.13
N ALA A 19 -4.08 -4.70 4.73
CA ALA A 19 -5.35 -3.98 4.76
C ALA A 19 -5.81 -3.57 3.35
N ILE A 20 -4.92 -3.07 2.50
CA ILE A 20 -5.23 -2.74 1.09
C ILE A 20 -5.65 -3.99 0.32
N ASN A 21 -5.05 -5.15 0.60
CA ASN A 21 -5.41 -6.42 -0.03
C ASN A 21 -6.79 -6.93 0.41
N ARG A 22 -7.06 -6.81 1.72
CA ARG A 22 -8.27 -7.34 2.35
C ARG A 22 -9.49 -6.45 2.11
N TYR A 23 -9.32 -5.13 2.21
CA TYR A 23 -10.40 -4.17 2.09
C TYR A 23 -10.47 -3.60 0.68
N ARG A 24 -11.53 -3.98 -0.03
CA ARG A 24 -11.81 -3.44 -1.37
C ARG A 24 -12.36 -2.02 -1.36
N HIS A 25 -12.89 -1.56 -0.22
CA HIS A 25 -13.38 -0.19 -0.06
C HIS A 25 -12.27 0.71 0.44
N GLN A 26 -11.84 1.61 -0.44
CA GLN A 26 -10.76 2.55 -0.20
C GLN A 26 -11.29 3.95 -0.49
N ARG A 27 -10.98 4.90 0.39
CA ARG A 27 -11.40 6.28 0.20
C ARG A 27 -10.25 7.21 0.55
N ARG A 28 -9.88 8.05 -0.40
CA ARG A 28 -8.92 9.13 -0.15
C ARG A 28 -9.63 10.26 0.59
N LEU A 29 -9.21 10.50 1.83
CA LEU A 29 -9.63 11.61 2.68
C LEU A 29 -8.54 12.69 2.68
N GLY A 30 -8.43 13.42 1.58
CA GLY A 30 -7.45 14.49 1.39
C GLY A 30 -6.00 13.98 1.44
N ARG A 31 -5.34 14.18 2.58
CA ARG A 31 -3.95 13.76 2.86
C ARG A 31 -3.83 12.37 3.49
N ALA A 32 -4.93 11.64 3.64
CA ALA A 32 -4.94 10.28 4.17
C ALA A 32 -5.83 9.38 3.32
N TRP A 33 -5.62 8.08 3.46
CA TRP A 33 -6.41 7.01 2.88
C TRP A 33 -7.11 6.26 4.01
N SER A 34 -8.43 6.10 3.89
CA SER A 34 -9.20 5.17 4.71
C SER A 34 -9.37 3.87 3.94
N VAL A 35 -8.87 2.78 4.52
CA VAL A 35 -8.91 1.43 3.96
C VAL A 35 -9.49 0.52 5.04
N GLY A 36 -10.77 0.17 4.89
CA GLY A 36 -11.53 -0.43 5.98
C GLY A 36 -11.55 0.48 7.20
N ASP A 37 -11.07 -0.02 8.33
CA ASP A 37 -10.94 0.73 9.59
C ASP A 37 -9.58 1.46 9.72
N LYS A 38 -8.61 1.16 8.85
CA LYS A 38 -7.28 1.77 8.93
C LYS A 38 -7.23 3.11 8.22
N ARG A 39 -6.60 4.07 8.90
CA ARG A 39 -6.27 5.38 8.35
C ARG A 39 -4.76 5.45 8.06
N ILE A 40 -4.42 5.63 6.79
CA ILE A 40 -3.05 5.59 6.28
C ILE A 40 -2.70 6.99 5.79
N ALA A 41 -1.55 7.55 6.18
CA ALA A 41 -1.14 8.84 5.66
C ALA A 41 -0.76 8.74 4.18
N ALA A 42 -1.06 9.78 3.39
CA ALA A 42 -0.66 9.83 1.98
C ALA A 42 0.87 9.76 1.82
N SER A 43 1.64 10.29 2.77
CA SER A 43 3.10 10.15 2.80
C SER A 43 3.55 8.69 2.93
N THR A 44 2.82 7.88 3.70
CA THR A 44 3.09 6.43 3.83
C THR A 44 2.77 5.71 2.53
N VAL A 45 1.64 6.03 1.89
CA VAL A 45 1.28 5.47 0.58
C VAL A 45 2.31 5.85 -0.48
N ALA A 46 2.76 7.12 -0.51
CA ALA A 46 3.80 7.58 -1.43
C ALA A 46 5.15 6.86 -1.20
N GLY A 47 5.47 6.50 0.05
CA GLY A 47 6.62 5.64 0.37
C GLY A 47 6.45 4.23 -0.22
N LEU A 48 5.31 3.60 0.04
CA LEU A 48 5.00 2.26 -0.50
C LEU A 48 4.95 2.24 -2.04
N GLU A 49 4.52 3.32 -2.67
CA GLU A 49 4.52 3.48 -4.12
C GLU A 49 5.95 3.64 -4.66
N ARG A 50 6.80 4.41 -3.97
CA ARG A 50 8.24 4.52 -4.29
C ARG A 50 8.97 3.19 -4.18
N ASP A 51 8.63 2.38 -3.18
CA ASP A 51 9.18 1.03 -3.00
C ASP A 51 8.50 -0.01 -3.92
N ALA A 52 7.63 0.42 -4.83
CA ALA A 52 6.91 -0.41 -5.79
C ALA A 52 6.04 -1.52 -5.17
N TYR A 53 5.53 -1.33 -3.95
CA TYR A 53 4.62 -2.26 -3.28
C TYR A 53 3.14 -1.99 -3.56
N VAL A 54 2.79 -0.72 -3.78
CA VAL A 54 1.44 -0.31 -4.17
C VAL A 54 1.50 0.61 -5.37
N ARG A 55 0.36 0.78 -6.02
CA ARG A 55 0.19 1.74 -7.10
C ARG A 55 -1.14 2.44 -6.92
N GLU A 56 -1.13 3.77 -6.94
CA GLU A 56 -2.36 4.55 -7.11
C GLU A 56 -2.83 4.44 -8.57
N ILE A 57 -4.08 4.02 -8.76
CA ILE A 57 -4.77 4.02 -10.05
C ILE A 57 -6.04 4.88 -9.95
N ALA A 58 -6.35 5.60 -11.01
CA ALA A 58 -7.64 6.26 -11.13
C ALA A 58 -8.65 5.27 -11.73
N PHE A 59 -9.61 4.82 -10.93
CA PHE A 59 -10.70 3.96 -11.39
C PHE A 59 -12.03 4.71 -11.31
N LYS A 60 -12.71 4.88 -12.45
CA LYS A 60 -13.98 5.63 -12.56
C LYS A 60 -13.92 7.03 -11.92
N GLY A 61 -12.82 7.75 -12.16
CA GLY A 61 -12.61 9.10 -11.61
C GLY A 61 -12.31 9.14 -10.10
N SER A 62 -12.23 7.98 -9.43
CA SER A 62 -11.85 7.86 -8.02
C SER A 62 -10.46 7.24 -7.88
N PRO A 63 -9.58 7.80 -7.01
CA PRO A 63 -8.29 7.20 -6.76
C PRO A 63 -8.47 5.91 -5.94
N TYR A 64 -7.76 4.85 -6.36
CA TYR A 64 -7.75 3.53 -5.75
C TYR A 64 -6.31 3.04 -5.60
N LEU A 65 -5.98 2.38 -4.48
CA LEU A 65 -4.68 1.72 -4.30
C LEU A 65 -4.80 0.25 -4.72
N VAL A 66 -3.87 -0.19 -5.53
CA VAL A 66 -3.75 -1.60 -5.90
C VAL A 66 -2.37 -2.12 -5.53
N LEU A 67 -2.30 -3.34 -5.03
CA LEU A 67 -1.04 -4.00 -4.75
C LEU A 67 -0.36 -4.43 -6.05
N THR A 68 0.94 -4.20 -6.12
CA THR A 68 1.81 -4.76 -7.16
C THR A 68 2.11 -6.23 -6.85
N ASP A 69 2.79 -6.93 -7.77
CA ASP A 69 3.28 -8.30 -7.51
C ASP A 69 4.18 -8.34 -6.27
N GLU A 70 5.07 -7.36 -6.14
CA GLU A 70 5.97 -7.19 -5.01
C GLU A 70 5.20 -7.05 -3.68
N GLY A 71 4.16 -6.21 -3.66
CA GLY A 71 3.30 -6.02 -2.49
C GLY A 71 2.49 -7.26 -2.15
N LYS A 72 1.99 -7.98 -3.17
CA LYS A 72 1.28 -9.26 -2.98
C LYS A 72 2.19 -10.33 -2.42
N ARG A 73 3.44 -10.42 -2.85
CA ARG A 73 4.43 -11.37 -2.28
C ARG A 73 4.64 -11.13 -0.79
N LEU A 74 4.67 -9.88 -0.34
CA LEU A 74 4.82 -9.56 1.08
C LEU A 74 3.60 -9.92 1.93
N VAL A 75 2.40 -9.78 1.38
CA VAL A 75 1.16 -10.16 2.07
C VAL A 75 0.95 -11.67 2.02
N GLY A 76 1.25 -12.30 0.88
CA GLY A 76 1.09 -13.74 0.64
C GLY A 76 2.13 -14.59 1.35
N ALA A 77 3.37 -14.13 1.50
CA ALA A 77 4.44 -14.85 2.21
C ALA A 77 4.20 -15.02 3.72
N ARG A 78 3.09 -14.51 4.26
CA ARG A 78 2.69 -14.65 5.68
C ARG A 78 1.36 -15.40 5.85
N ALA A 79 0.84 -16.01 4.78
CA ALA A 79 -0.38 -16.83 4.81
C ALA A 79 -0.11 -18.34 4.99
N GLU A 80 1.14 -18.75 5.25
CA GLU A 80 1.53 -20.12 5.59
C GLU A 80 2.25 -20.19 6.94
#